data_AF-A0A933NI92-F1
#
_entry.id   AF-A0A933NI92-F1
#
_cell.length_a   1.000
_cell.length_b   1.000
_cell.length_c   1.000
_cell.angle_alpha   90.00
_cell.angle_beta   90.00
_cell.angle_gamma   90.00
#
_symmetry.space_group_name_H-M   'P 1'
#
loop_
_entity.id
_entity.type
_entity.pdbx_description
1 polymer ?
#
loop_
_entity_poly.entity_id
_entity_poly.type
_entity_poly.pdbx_seq_one_letter_code
_entity_poly.pdbx_strand_id
1 'polypeptide(L)'
;MGRGSRGTTVLEVLIGTAILAALVAACYGVMNLLFSTRSRHSLTSMTRRSFVQKDARAGFRRLIYRLRESIQVIDPAPGTGGPTLTFRDITNQKIRIRLDGSQSRVLSEKEVAGTWAVETAPTLVQAGADALPASWPVAMLNCTAIHFSVLSPECVSVVATLVSEGQSGSYMTVIKLRNANVNL
;
A
#
# COMPACT_ATOMS: atom_id res chain seq x y z
N MET A 1 -81.12 -1.38 5.26
CA MET A 1 -79.71 -1.58 4.86
C MET A 1 -79.58 -1.27 3.37
N GLY A 2 -79.07 -0.09 3.02
CA GLY A 2 -78.77 0.26 1.64
C GLY A 2 -77.38 0.88 1.58
N ARG A 3 -76.36 0.06 1.41
CA ARG A 3 -75.01 0.53 1.04
C ARG A 3 -75.12 1.06 -0.39
N GLY A 4 -75.34 2.36 -0.52
CA GLY A 4 -75.27 3.06 -1.79
C GLY A 4 -73.83 2.98 -2.31
N SER A 5 -73.63 2.19 -3.36
CA SER A 5 -72.47 2.26 -4.23
C SER A 5 -72.36 3.68 -4.79
N ARG A 6 -71.51 4.51 -4.18
CA ARG A 6 -71.14 5.82 -4.74
C ARG A 6 -70.09 5.54 -5.80
N GLY A 7 -70.50 5.62 -7.07
CA GLY A 7 -69.58 5.51 -8.20
C GLY A 7 -68.52 6.60 -8.11
N THR A 8 -67.25 6.20 -8.23
CA THR A 8 -66.12 7.13 -8.26
C THR A 8 -66.27 8.08 -9.43
N THR A 9 -66.31 9.38 -9.16
CA THR A 9 -66.43 10.38 -10.21
C THR A 9 -65.10 10.50 -10.95
N VAL A 10 -65.13 10.72 -12.27
CA VAL A 10 -63.92 10.87 -13.11
C VAL A 10 -62.98 11.96 -12.53
N LEU A 11 -63.57 12.97 -11.89
CA LEU A 11 -62.85 14.03 -11.19
C LEU A 11 -62.03 13.51 -9.99
N GLU A 12 -62.57 12.61 -9.17
CA GLU A 12 -61.84 12.01 -8.04
C GLU A 12 -60.65 11.18 -8.52
N VAL A 13 -60.80 10.47 -9.65
CA VAL A 13 -59.71 9.70 -10.26
C VAL A 13 -58.61 10.64 -10.78
N LEU A 14 -58.97 11.76 -11.39
CA LEU A 14 -58.00 12.77 -11.88
C LEU A 14 -57.26 13.48 -10.74
N ILE A 15 -57.96 13.80 -9.65
CA ILE A 15 -57.32 14.39 -8.47
C ILE A 15 -56.39 13.37 -7.81
N GLY A 16 -56.82 12.11 -7.70
CA GLY A 16 -56.01 11.03 -7.15
C GLY A 16 -54.73 10.78 -7.96
N THR A 17 -54.80 10.78 -9.29
CA THR A 17 -53.62 10.60 -10.15
C THR A 17 -52.67 11.80 -10.09
N ALA A 18 -53.19 13.02 -10.01
CA ALA A 18 -52.37 14.23 -9.86
C ALA A 18 -51.58 14.24 -8.54
N ILE A 19 -52.23 13.87 -7.43
CA ILE A 19 -51.58 13.77 -6.11
C ILE A 19 -50.51 12.67 -6.12
N LEU A 20 -50.82 11.51 -6.71
CA LEU A 20 -49.87 10.40 -6.80
C LEU A 20 -48.64 10.78 -7.65
N ALA A 21 -48.85 11.44 -8.79
CA ALA A 21 -47.76 11.90 -9.65
C ALA A 21 -46.86 12.93 -8.94
N ALA A 22 -47.46 13.86 -8.18
CA ALA A 22 -46.72 14.84 -7.40
C ALA A 22 -45.88 14.16 -6.28
N LEU A 23 -46.43 13.16 -5.60
CA LEU A 23 -45.73 12.37 -4.59
C LEU A 23 -44.55 11.59 -5.18
N VAL A 24 -44.74 10.95 -6.34
CA VAL A 24 -43.68 10.21 -7.02
C VAL A 24 -42.57 11.17 -7.46
N ALA A 25 -42.91 12.33 -8.02
CA ALA A 25 -41.92 13.34 -8.42
C ALA A 25 -41.15 13.90 -7.22
N ALA A 26 -41.83 14.17 -6.10
CA ALA A 26 -41.18 14.61 -4.86
C ALA A 26 -40.25 13.54 -4.29
N CYS A 27 -40.69 12.28 -4.26
CA CYS A 27 -39.89 11.16 -3.78
C CYS A 27 -38.66 10.94 -4.68
N TYR A 28 -38.83 11.01 -6.00
CA TYR A 28 -37.72 10.93 -6.95
C TYR A 28 -36.77 12.11 -6.83
N GLY A 29 -37.27 13.33 -6.61
CA GLY A 29 -36.47 14.53 -6.37
C GLY A 29 -35.64 14.43 -5.10
N VAL A 30 -36.23 13.96 -4.00
CA VAL A 30 -35.53 13.73 -2.72
C VAL A 30 -34.49 12.62 -2.86
N MET A 31 -34.85 11.50 -3.50
CA MET A 31 -33.90 10.42 -3.78
C MET A 31 -32.73 10.95 -4.63
N ASN A 32 -33.00 11.68 -5.71
CA ASN A 32 -31.94 12.22 -6.56
C ASN A 32 -31.09 13.25 -5.80
N LEU A 33 -31.67 14.07 -4.92
CA LEU A 33 -30.92 14.99 -4.07
C LEU A 33 -29.99 14.22 -3.12
N LEU A 34 -30.51 13.21 -2.41
CA LEU A 34 -29.75 12.41 -1.44
C LEU A 34 -28.68 11.51 -2.09
N PHE A 35 -28.93 11.01 -3.30
CA PHE A 35 -28.00 10.12 -4.01
C PHE A 35 -27.05 10.86 -4.98
N SER A 36 -27.39 12.07 -5.45
CA SER A 36 -26.47 12.90 -6.26
C SER A 36 -25.53 13.74 -5.41
N THR A 37 -25.92 14.11 -4.19
CA THR A 37 -25.06 14.88 -3.30
C THR A 37 -24.19 13.97 -2.42
N ARG A 38 -22.90 13.89 -2.78
CA ARG A 38 -21.76 13.58 -1.90
C ARG A 38 -21.49 12.14 -1.45
N SER A 39 -22.40 11.17 -1.47
CA SER A 39 -22.10 9.85 -0.85
C SER A 39 -21.23 8.91 -1.71
N ARG A 40 -21.41 8.89 -3.04
CA ARG A 40 -20.70 7.94 -3.93
C ARG A 40 -19.22 8.28 -4.17
N HIS A 41 -18.85 9.57 -4.18
CA HIS A 41 -17.45 9.97 -4.33
C HIS A 41 -16.66 9.96 -3.01
N SER A 42 -17.33 10.13 -1.86
CA SER A 42 -16.68 10.12 -0.54
C SER A 42 -16.25 8.71 -0.11
N LEU A 43 -17.10 7.69 -0.30
CA LEU A 43 -16.78 6.32 0.08
C LEU A 43 -15.73 5.69 -0.84
N THR A 44 -15.81 5.93 -2.15
CA THR A 44 -14.80 5.44 -3.11
C THR A 44 -13.44 6.10 -2.90
N SER A 45 -13.40 7.40 -2.58
CA SER A 45 -12.15 8.09 -2.22
C SER A 45 -11.60 7.62 -0.87
N MET A 46 -12.42 7.50 0.19
CA MET A 46 -11.99 6.94 1.49
C MET A 46 -11.43 5.51 1.39
N THR A 47 -12.04 4.67 0.57
CA THR A 47 -11.58 3.28 0.41
C THR A 47 -10.24 3.24 -0.32
N ARG A 48 -10.08 4.03 -1.40
CA ARG A 48 -8.81 4.16 -2.13
C ARG A 48 -7.68 4.72 -1.25
N ARG A 49 -8.00 5.68 -0.37
CA ARG A 49 -7.06 6.25 0.62
C ARG A 49 -6.48 5.21 1.56
N SER A 50 -7.35 4.37 2.13
CA SER A 50 -6.94 3.34 3.08
C SER A 50 -6.02 2.31 2.43
N PHE A 51 -6.27 1.92 1.18
CA PHE A 51 -5.44 0.95 0.47
C PHE A 51 -4.03 1.48 0.20
N VAL A 52 -3.91 2.70 -0.30
CA VAL A 52 -2.60 3.31 -0.58
C VAL A 52 -1.71 3.36 0.66
N GLN A 53 -2.28 3.77 1.81
CA GLN A 53 -1.53 3.82 3.06
C GLN A 53 -1.19 2.42 3.59
N LYS A 54 -2.09 1.44 3.42
CA LYS A 54 -1.85 0.05 3.78
C LYS A 54 -0.73 -0.55 2.95
N ASP A 55 -0.71 -0.31 1.64
CA ASP A 55 0.30 -0.84 0.73
C ASP A 55 1.68 -0.25 1.01
N ALA A 56 1.76 1.06 1.26
CA ALA A 56 3.02 1.71 1.63
C ALA A 56 3.56 1.17 2.97
N ARG A 57 2.69 0.98 3.97
CA ARG A 57 3.06 0.35 5.25
C ARG A 57 3.46 -1.12 5.09
N ALA A 58 2.78 -1.87 4.22
CA ALA A 58 3.14 -3.26 3.92
C ALA A 58 4.51 -3.34 3.23
N GLY A 59 4.79 -2.43 2.29
CA GLY A 59 6.10 -2.29 1.65
C GLY A 59 7.20 -1.97 2.66
N PHE A 60 6.96 -1.04 3.59
CA PHE A 60 7.91 -0.73 4.67
C PHE A 60 8.14 -1.91 5.61
N ARG A 61 7.11 -2.70 5.93
CA ARG A 61 7.29 -3.94 6.70
C ARG A 61 8.14 -4.96 5.94
N ARG A 62 7.90 -5.15 4.63
CA ARG A 62 8.73 -6.03 3.79
C ARG A 62 10.19 -5.57 3.76
N LEU A 63 10.44 -4.27 3.67
CA LEU A 63 11.78 -3.70 3.81
C LEU A 63 12.42 -4.12 5.14
N ILE A 64 11.70 -3.95 6.26
CA ILE A 64 12.21 -4.33 7.58
C ILE A 64 12.54 -5.82 7.64
N TYR A 65 11.64 -6.68 7.16
CA TYR A 65 11.88 -8.12 7.15
C TYR A 65 13.08 -8.50 6.29
N ARG A 66 13.21 -7.91 5.09
CA ARG A 66 14.33 -8.19 4.21
C ARG A 66 15.68 -7.76 4.81
N LEU A 67 15.71 -6.63 5.51
CA LEU A 67 16.92 -6.20 6.22
C LEU A 67 17.21 -7.06 7.45
N ARG A 68 16.20 -7.60 8.12
CA ARG A 68 16.41 -8.62 9.16
C ARG A 68 16.96 -9.92 8.59
N GLU A 69 16.70 -10.25 7.34
CA GLU A 69 17.29 -11.41 6.65
C GLU A 69 18.72 -11.12 6.13
N SER A 70 19.18 -9.87 6.19
CA SER A 70 20.55 -9.56 5.79
C SER A 70 21.59 -10.03 6.80
N ILE A 71 22.75 -10.45 6.28
CA ILE A 71 23.92 -10.86 7.04
C ILE A 71 24.83 -9.65 7.32
N GLN A 72 25.15 -8.88 6.28
CA GLN A 72 26.16 -7.83 6.35
C GLN A 72 25.82 -6.67 5.41
N VAL A 73 26.00 -5.43 5.89
CA VAL A 73 25.99 -4.23 5.03
C VAL A 73 27.32 -4.09 4.30
N ILE A 74 27.25 -3.88 2.98
CA ILE A 74 28.41 -3.61 2.14
C ILE A 74 28.60 -2.10 1.98
N ASP A 75 27.51 -1.39 1.71
CA ASP A 75 27.50 0.05 1.43
C ASP A 75 26.15 0.64 1.90
N PRO A 76 26.11 1.78 2.60
CA PRO A 76 27.22 2.64 2.96
C PRO A 76 28.08 2.08 4.10
N ALA A 77 29.29 2.61 4.27
CA ALA A 77 30.20 2.18 5.34
C ALA A 77 29.61 2.48 6.73
N PRO A 78 29.97 1.71 7.77
CA PRO A 78 29.53 2.01 9.13
C PRO A 78 29.86 3.45 9.56
N GLY A 79 28.90 4.12 10.19
CA GLY A 79 28.97 5.54 10.55
C GLY A 79 28.54 6.50 9.44
N THR A 80 28.26 6.01 8.23
CA THR A 80 27.80 6.82 7.11
C THR A 80 26.38 6.46 6.68
N GLY A 81 25.78 7.33 5.87
CA GLY A 81 24.43 7.14 5.36
C GLY A 81 24.27 7.58 3.92
N GLY A 82 23.23 7.08 3.27
CA GLY A 82 22.97 7.33 1.85
C GLY A 82 21.55 7.00 1.43
N PRO A 83 21.15 7.38 0.21
CA PRO A 83 19.84 7.07 -0.36
C PRO A 83 19.73 5.61 -0.85
N THR A 84 20.86 4.90 -0.90
CA THR A 84 20.98 3.51 -1.35
C THR A 84 21.61 2.67 -0.25
N LEU A 85 21.18 1.42 -0.15
CA LEU A 85 21.75 0.45 0.77
C LEU A 85 22.04 -0.83 0.02
N THR A 86 23.28 -1.28 0.06
CA THR A 86 23.73 -2.56 -0.49
C THR A 86 24.14 -3.48 0.64
N PHE A 87 23.61 -4.69 0.67
CA PHE A 87 23.89 -5.69 1.71
C PHE A 87 23.93 -7.10 1.11
N ARG A 88 24.40 -8.07 1.90
CA ARG A 88 24.31 -9.50 1.58
C ARG A 88 23.15 -10.14 2.33
N ASP A 89 22.33 -10.88 1.59
CA ASP A 89 21.21 -11.66 2.12
C ASP A 89 21.68 -13.01 2.71
N ILE A 90 20.80 -13.75 3.39
CA ILE A 90 21.07 -15.11 3.90
C ILE A 90 21.53 -16.10 2.82
N THR A 91 21.17 -15.86 1.56
CA THR A 91 21.58 -16.66 0.41
C THR A 91 22.94 -16.23 -0.17
N ASN A 92 23.66 -15.34 0.54
CA ASN A 92 24.93 -14.73 0.13
C ASN A 92 24.84 -13.94 -1.20
N GLN A 93 23.64 -13.51 -1.58
CA GLN A 93 23.40 -12.67 -2.74
C GLN A 93 23.52 -11.19 -2.36
N LYS A 94 24.11 -10.38 -3.25
CA LYS A 94 24.17 -8.94 -3.08
C LYS A 94 22.87 -8.31 -3.52
N ILE A 95 22.25 -7.60 -2.59
CA ILE A 95 20.98 -6.90 -2.78
C ILE A 95 21.23 -5.42 -2.58
N ARG A 96 20.65 -4.61 -3.46
CA ARG A 96 20.63 -3.16 -3.38
C ARG A 96 19.21 -2.68 -3.22
N ILE A 97 18.97 -1.82 -2.25
CA ILE A 97 17.70 -1.14 -2.07
C ILE A 97 17.90 0.33 -2.38
N ARG A 98 17.04 0.87 -3.24
CA ARG A 98 17.08 2.28 -3.63
C ARG A 98 15.70 2.81 -3.92
N LEU A 99 15.59 4.14 -3.87
CA LEU A 99 14.45 4.83 -4.44
C LEU A 99 14.57 4.91 -5.97
N ASP A 100 13.51 4.50 -6.65
CA ASP A 100 13.30 4.75 -8.07
C ASP A 100 12.66 6.13 -8.22
N GLY A 101 13.48 7.13 -8.53
CA GLY A 101 13.06 8.54 -8.66
C GLY A 101 12.03 8.77 -9.75
N SER A 102 11.90 7.86 -10.72
CA SER A 102 10.89 7.98 -11.79
C SER A 102 9.47 7.64 -11.32
N GLN A 103 9.34 6.74 -10.32
CA GLN A 103 8.06 6.17 -9.92
C GLN A 103 7.75 6.34 -8.42
N SER A 104 8.54 7.11 -7.68
CA SER A 104 8.36 7.32 -6.22
C SER A 104 8.14 6.00 -5.46
N ARG A 105 8.94 4.99 -5.83
CA ARG A 105 8.85 3.63 -5.29
C ARG A 105 10.22 3.16 -4.83
N VAL A 106 10.28 2.47 -3.71
CA VAL A 106 11.51 1.81 -3.26
C VAL A 106 11.48 0.37 -3.75
N LEU A 107 12.56 -0.04 -4.38
CA LEU A 107 12.73 -1.36 -4.97
C LEU A 107 13.95 -2.06 -4.37
N SER A 108 13.89 -3.38 -4.29
CA SER A 108 15.08 -4.22 -4.15
C SER A 108 15.55 -4.73 -5.51
N GLU A 109 16.85 -4.66 -5.71
CA GLU A 109 17.56 -5.13 -6.89
C GLU A 109 18.60 -6.15 -6.45
N LYS A 110 18.77 -7.20 -7.23
CA LYS A 110 19.75 -8.26 -7.02
C LYS A 110 20.85 -8.16 -8.06
N GLU A 111 22.09 -8.39 -7.66
CA GLU A 111 23.20 -8.52 -8.59
C GLU A 111 23.17 -9.89 -9.28
N VAL A 112 23.04 -9.88 -10.61
CA VAL A 112 23.07 -11.06 -11.48
C VAL A 112 24.10 -10.81 -12.57
N ALA A 113 25.19 -11.60 -12.57
CA ALA A 113 26.28 -11.48 -13.55
C ALA A 113 26.85 -10.06 -13.70
N GLY A 114 26.96 -9.30 -12.59
CA GLY A 114 27.48 -7.93 -12.58
C GLY A 114 26.47 -6.84 -12.99
N THR A 115 25.22 -7.22 -13.25
CA THR A 115 24.12 -6.28 -13.55
C THR A 115 23.08 -6.30 -12.43
N TRP A 116 22.45 -5.15 -12.17
CA TRP A 116 21.39 -5.01 -11.17
C TRP A 116 20.03 -5.28 -11.81
N ALA A 117 19.35 -6.33 -11.35
CA ALA A 117 18.02 -6.70 -11.81
C ALA A 117 17.00 -6.53 -10.69
N VAL A 118 15.86 -5.91 -10.98
CA VAL A 118 14.78 -5.70 -10.00
C VAL A 118 14.20 -7.05 -9.57
N GLU A 119 14.05 -7.27 -8.27
CA GLU A 119 13.42 -8.48 -7.75
C GLU A 119 11.90 -8.42 -7.96
N THR A 120 11.36 -9.37 -8.72
CA THR A 120 9.92 -9.47 -9.00
C THR A 120 9.25 -10.64 -8.28
N ALA A 121 10.03 -11.64 -7.88
CA ALA A 121 9.55 -12.87 -7.25
C ALA A 121 10.34 -13.18 -5.96
N PRO A 122 9.75 -13.90 -5.00
CA PRO A 122 10.47 -14.36 -3.82
C PRO A 122 11.62 -15.30 -4.21
N THR A 123 12.73 -15.20 -3.48
CA THR A 123 13.84 -16.15 -3.63
C THR A 123 13.49 -17.41 -2.87
N LEU A 124 13.48 -18.56 -3.55
CA LEU A 124 13.20 -19.85 -2.95
C LEU A 124 14.52 -20.57 -2.61
N VAL A 125 14.57 -21.23 -1.46
CA VAL A 125 15.65 -22.14 -1.07
C VAL A 125 15.05 -23.53 -0.91
N GLN A 126 15.72 -24.54 -1.46
CA GLN A 126 15.32 -25.93 -1.31
C GLN A 126 15.60 -26.40 0.12
N ALA A 127 14.55 -26.84 0.81
CA ALA A 127 14.63 -27.44 2.13
C ALA A 127 14.14 -28.89 2.03
N GLY A 128 14.99 -29.75 1.46
CA GLY A 128 14.62 -31.13 1.14
C GLY A 128 13.74 -31.20 -0.11
N ALA A 129 12.55 -31.80 0.01
CA ALA A 129 11.60 -31.94 -1.11
C ALA A 129 10.78 -30.67 -1.39
N ASP A 130 10.71 -29.74 -0.42
CA ASP A 130 9.91 -28.52 -0.53
C ASP A 130 10.79 -27.29 -0.78
N ALA A 131 10.30 -26.38 -1.61
CA ALA A 131 10.92 -25.07 -1.84
C ALA A 131 10.29 -24.04 -0.91
N LEU A 132 11.07 -23.52 0.04
CA LEU A 132 10.62 -22.50 0.99
C LEU A 132 11.08 -21.10 0.54
N PRO A 133 10.25 -20.06 0.69
CA PRO A 133 10.67 -18.70 0.40
C PRO A 133 11.70 -18.24 1.45
N ALA A 134 12.92 -18.00 0.98
CA ALA A 134 14.02 -17.50 1.80
C ALA A 134 13.98 -15.98 1.96
N SER A 135 13.50 -15.26 0.95
CA SER A 135 13.36 -13.81 1.02
C SER A 135 12.32 -13.27 0.03
N TRP A 136 11.74 -12.12 0.37
CA TRP A 136 10.69 -11.46 -0.41
C TRP A 136 11.18 -10.16 -1.06
N PRO A 137 10.70 -9.82 -2.27
CA PRO A 137 11.02 -8.56 -2.91
C PRO A 137 10.44 -7.37 -2.12
N VAL A 138 11.20 -6.29 -2.06
CA VAL A 138 10.76 -5.03 -1.47
C VAL A 138 10.16 -4.18 -2.58
N ALA A 139 8.88 -3.87 -2.43
CA ALA A 139 8.18 -2.88 -3.24
C ALA A 139 7.37 -1.98 -2.32
N MET A 140 7.83 -0.75 -2.12
CA MET A 140 7.13 0.25 -1.31
C MET A 140 6.73 1.43 -2.19
N LEU A 141 5.42 1.65 -2.29
CA LEU A 141 4.84 2.70 -3.12
C LEU A 141 4.73 4.03 -2.36
N ASN A 142 4.67 5.12 -3.12
CA ASN A 142 4.50 6.49 -2.61
C ASN A 142 5.56 6.92 -1.60
N CYS A 143 6.81 6.49 -1.82
CA CYS A 143 7.95 6.95 -1.06
C CYS A 143 8.66 8.03 -1.87
N THR A 144 8.84 9.21 -1.28
CA THR A 144 9.51 10.34 -1.94
C THR A 144 10.96 10.50 -1.54
N ALA A 145 11.31 10.03 -0.35
CA ALA A 145 12.68 10.01 0.12
C ALA A 145 12.91 8.78 0.99
N ILE A 146 14.05 8.13 0.81
CA ILE A 146 14.53 7.09 1.72
C ILE A 146 15.98 7.39 2.05
N HIS A 147 16.35 7.23 3.31
CA HIS A 147 17.71 7.39 3.78
C HIS A 147 18.06 6.23 4.71
N PHE A 148 19.22 5.65 4.45
CA PHE A 148 19.78 4.55 5.22
C PHE A 148 20.99 5.08 5.97
N SER A 149 21.05 4.88 7.27
CA SER A 149 22.22 5.21 8.09
C SER A 149 22.72 3.94 8.75
N VAL A 150 23.96 3.57 8.46
CA VAL A 150 24.57 2.35 8.99
C VAL A 150 25.22 2.71 10.32
N LEU A 151 24.60 2.30 11.42
CA LEU A 151 25.09 2.60 12.77
C LEU A 151 26.24 1.66 13.16
N SER A 152 26.16 0.41 12.72
CA SER A 152 27.19 -0.61 12.86
C SER A 152 27.06 -1.62 11.71
N PRO A 153 28.04 -2.53 11.50
CA PRO A 153 27.94 -3.57 10.46
C PRO A 153 26.67 -4.43 10.54
N GLU A 154 26.03 -4.46 11.71
CA GLU A 154 24.83 -5.26 12.02
C GLU A 154 23.61 -4.40 12.33
N CYS A 155 23.66 -3.08 12.15
CA CYS A 155 22.58 -2.19 12.53
C CYS A 155 22.39 -1.06 11.53
N VAL A 156 21.19 -0.96 10.98
CA VAL A 156 20.82 0.05 10.00
C VAL A 156 19.59 0.80 10.49
N SER A 157 19.69 2.13 10.53
CA SER A 157 18.53 2.99 10.63
C SER A 157 17.98 3.29 9.25
N VAL A 158 16.67 3.20 9.12
CA VAL A 158 15.95 3.54 7.89
C VAL A 158 14.99 4.68 8.22
N VAL A 159 15.09 5.75 7.44
CA VAL A 159 14.12 6.85 7.44
C VAL A 159 13.47 6.89 6.06
N ALA A 160 12.15 6.68 6.00
CA ALA A 160 11.37 6.74 4.78
C ALA A 160 10.30 7.84 4.89
N THR A 161 10.28 8.74 3.92
CA THR A 161 9.22 9.74 3.77
C THR A 161 8.19 9.20 2.79
N LEU A 162 6.96 9.02 3.27
CA LEU A 162 5.83 8.55 2.49
C LEU A 162 4.89 9.72 2.23
N VAL A 163 4.45 9.87 0.99
CA VAL A 163 3.44 10.87 0.63
C VAL A 163 2.08 10.19 0.52
N SER A 164 1.12 10.72 1.25
CA SER A 164 -0.28 10.33 1.17
C SER A 164 -1.12 11.60 1.06
N GLU A 165 -1.82 11.75 -0.06
CA GLU A 165 -2.77 12.86 -0.27
C GLU A 165 -2.19 14.28 -0.08
N GLY A 166 -0.96 14.49 -0.53
CA GLY A 166 -0.28 15.79 -0.41
C GLY A 166 0.31 16.07 0.98
N GLN A 167 0.13 15.16 1.95
CA GLN A 167 0.86 15.19 3.22
C GLN A 167 2.01 14.20 3.20
N SER A 168 3.20 14.67 3.60
CA SER A 168 4.39 13.86 3.78
C SER A 168 4.52 13.43 5.24
N GLY A 169 4.60 12.13 5.48
CA GLY A 169 4.86 11.55 6.80
C GLY A 169 6.17 10.75 6.80
N SER A 170 7.01 11.00 7.80
CA SER A 170 8.29 10.29 7.95
C SER A 170 8.15 9.11 8.90
N TYR A 171 8.65 7.96 8.47
CA TYR A 171 8.74 6.73 9.24
C TYR A 171 10.20 6.42 9.49
N MET A 172 10.57 6.30 10.76
CA MET A 172 11.90 5.92 11.17
C MET A 172 11.86 4.58 11.88
N THR A 173 12.82 3.72 11.58
CA THR A 173 13.04 2.48 12.32
C THR A 173 14.53 2.17 12.40
N VAL A 174 14.92 1.42 13.41
CA VAL A 174 16.27 0.91 13.57
C VAL A 174 16.18 -0.61 13.52
N ILE A 175 16.97 -1.21 12.64
CA ILE A 175 16.90 -2.63 12.32
C ILE A 175 18.24 -3.24 12.65
N LYS A 176 18.22 -4.18 13.59
CA LYS A 176 19.32 -5.10 13.81
C LYS A 176 19.27 -6.19 12.74
N LEU A 177 20.35 -6.35 12.00
CA LEU A 177 20.51 -7.38 10.97
C LEU A 177 20.73 -8.74 11.64
N ARG A 178 20.46 -9.82 10.92
CA ARG A 178 20.67 -11.17 11.43
C ARG A 178 22.16 -11.44 11.38
N ASN A 179 22.79 -11.25 12.54
CA ASN A 179 24.18 -11.56 12.75
C ASN A 179 24.45 -13.03 12.38
N ALA A 180 25.15 -13.26 11.28
CA ALA A 180 25.81 -14.53 11.05
C ALA A 180 27.17 -14.46 11.74
N ASN A 181 27.19 -14.67 13.05
CA ASN A 181 28.37 -15.18 13.75
C ASN A 181 28.57 -16.65 13.32
N VAL A 182 28.63 -16.88 12.02
CA VAL A 182 29.13 -18.10 11.40
C VAL A 182 30.47 -17.67 10.84
N ASN A 183 31.49 -17.87 11.66
CA ASN A 183 32.88 -17.88 11.21
C ASN A 183 32.93 -18.61 9.86
N LEU A 184 33.21 -17.86 8.79
CA LEU A 184 33.73 -18.40 7.53
C LEU A 184 35.25 -18.42 7.66
#